data_AF-A0A521XWG7-F1
#
_entry.id   AF-A0A521XWG7-F1
#
_cell.length_a   1.000
_cell.length_b   1.000
_cell.length_c   1.000
_cell.angle_alpha   90.00
_cell.angle_beta   90.00
_cell.angle_gamma   90.00
#
_symmetry.space_group_name_H-M   'P 1'
#
loop_
_entity.id
_entity.type
_entity.pdbx_description
1 polymer ?
#
loop_
_entity_poly.entity_id
_entity_poly.type
_entity_poly.pdbx_seq_one_letter_code
_entity_poly.pdbx_strand_id
1 'polypeptide(L)'
;MKQTMIRNGLLLVLALLLAGCAGLRTLNLQETELEERQVIQLINYAQHVATMTAEQQRGEYNAGSQEFARDKEAMSRMRLALLLATPGASVHDAVRAAGLLEPMAAPGSNAPSPLRSFARLLHAQLNERASEQKRAGQLREQIEVRKEAERTLREQLEALKEVERTIMQRGQESQPRRR
;
A
#
# COMPACT_ATOMS: atom_id res chain seq x y z
N MET A 1 -15.53 55.03 43.26
CA MET A 1 -16.18 54.84 41.95
C MET A 1 -15.21 54.51 40.80
N LYS A 2 -13.96 55.03 40.77
CA LYS A 2 -12.99 54.72 39.69
C LYS A 2 -12.48 53.26 39.68
N GLN A 3 -12.36 52.63 40.85
CA GLN A 3 -11.80 51.27 40.98
C GLN A 3 -12.77 50.15 40.51
N THR A 4 -14.08 50.36 40.61
CA THR A 4 -15.09 49.40 40.14
C THR A 4 -15.22 49.40 38.61
N MET A 5 -14.99 50.54 37.95
CA MET A 5 -14.95 50.63 36.48
C MET A 5 -13.76 49.87 35.88
N ILE A 6 -12.57 49.99 36.49
CA ILE A 6 -11.37 49.29 36.02
C ILE A 6 -11.53 47.77 36.20
N ARG A 7 -12.09 47.32 37.34
CA ARG A 7 -12.35 45.90 37.59
C ARG A 7 -13.37 45.33 36.61
N ASN A 8 -14.44 46.05 36.32
CA ASN A 8 -15.47 45.59 35.38
C ASN A 8 -14.96 45.58 33.94
N GLY A 9 -14.13 46.56 33.55
CA GLY A 9 -13.48 46.56 32.22
C GLY A 9 -12.53 45.38 32.04
N LEU A 10 -11.72 45.06 33.05
CA LEU A 10 -10.82 43.89 33.04
C LEU A 10 -11.60 42.57 32.89
N LEU A 11 -12.71 42.42 33.62
CA LEU A 11 -13.57 41.23 33.53
C LEU A 11 -14.20 41.07 32.14
N LEU A 12 -14.56 42.17 31.49
CA LEU A 12 -15.19 42.16 30.16
C LEU A 12 -14.18 41.76 29.06
N VAL A 13 -12.95 42.25 29.14
CA VAL A 13 -11.86 41.85 28.23
C VAL A 13 -11.48 40.38 28.43
N LEU A 14 -11.43 39.91 29.68
CA LEU A 14 -11.17 38.50 29.99
C LEU A 14 -12.27 37.58 29.44
N ALA A 15 -13.54 37.99 29.52
CA ALA A 15 -14.68 37.25 28.98
C ALA A 15 -14.64 37.18 27.43
N LEU A 16 -14.27 38.27 26.76
CA LEU A 16 -14.09 38.32 25.30
C LEU A 16 -12.93 37.41 24.82
N LEU A 17 -11.82 37.38 25.55
CA LEU A 17 -10.69 36.49 25.26
C LEU A 17 -11.06 35.00 25.46
N LEU A 18 -11.84 34.67 26.50
CA LEU A 18 -12.31 33.31 26.75
C LEU A 18 -13.35 32.85 25.70
N ALA A 19 -14.24 33.73 25.24
CA ALA A 19 -15.20 33.43 24.18
C ALA A 19 -14.53 33.19 22.82
N GLY A 20 -13.46 33.93 22.50
CA GLY A 20 -12.67 33.72 21.28
C GLY A 20 -11.99 32.35 21.22
N CYS A 21 -11.51 31.85 22.38
CA CYS A 21 -10.89 30.52 22.48
C CYS A 21 -11.90 29.37 22.34
N ALA A 22 -13.18 29.58 22.68
CA ALA A 22 -14.22 28.56 22.51
C ALA A 22 -14.63 28.41 21.03
N GLY A 23 -14.79 29.51 20.30
CA GLY A 23 -15.20 29.48 18.89
C GLY A 23 -14.17 28.87 17.93
N LEU A 24 -12.88 29.08 18.18
CA LEU A 24 -11.80 28.46 17.41
C LEU A 24 -11.71 26.94 17.63
N ARG A 25 -12.08 26.45 18.81
CA ARG A 25 -12.13 25.01 19.12
C ARG A 25 -13.32 24.32 18.47
N THR A 26 -14.48 24.96 18.43
CA THR A 26 -15.69 24.35 17.84
C THR A 26 -15.59 24.17 16.32
N LEU A 27 -14.98 25.13 15.60
CA LEU A 27 -14.77 25.02 14.15
C LEU A 27 -13.83 23.87 13.79
N ASN A 28 -12.71 23.74 14.50
CA ASN A 28 -11.73 22.68 14.25
C ASN A 28 -12.28 21.28 14.59
N LEU A 29 -13.10 21.17 15.64
CA LEU A 29 -13.81 19.92 15.97
C LEU A 29 -14.80 19.54 14.86
N GLN A 30 -15.55 20.50 14.32
CA GLN A 30 -16.55 20.24 13.29
C GLN A 30 -15.91 19.83 11.94
N GLU A 31 -14.77 20.42 11.57
CA GLU A 31 -13.99 19.99 10.41
C GLU A 31 -13.40 18.58 10.61
N THR A 32 -12.89 18.28 11.80
CA THR A 32 -12.36 16.95 12.13
C THR A 32 -13.45 15.88 12.09
N GLU A 33 -14.63 16.12 12.68
CA GLU A 33 -15.77 15.20 12.64
C GLU A 33 -16.25 14.94 11.20
N LEU A 34 -16.19 15.94 10.32
CA LEU A 34 -16.53 15.78 8.91
C LEU A 34 -15.51 14.87 8.20
N GLU A 35 -14.21 15.10 8.40
CA GLU A 35 -13.16 14.25 7.84
C GLU A 35 -13.23 12.81 8.37
N GLU A 36 -13.56 12.60 9.64
CA GLU A 36 -13.76 11.26 10.21
C GLU A 36 -14.90 10.52 9.50
N ARG A 37 -16.04 11.19 9.28
CA ARG A 37 -17.16 10.61 8.52
C ARG A 37 -16.76 10.29 7.09
N GLN A 38 -15.99 11.17 6.45
CA GLN A 38 -15.47 10.95 5.10
C GLN A 38 -14.56 9.71 5.05
N VAL A 39 -13.68 9.53 6.02
CA VAL A 39 -12.83 8.33 6.12
C VAL A 39 -13.69 7.06 6.29
N ILE A 40 -14.72 7.09 7.13
CA ILE A 40 -15.65 5.96 7.28
C ILE A 40 -16.36 5.64 5.95
N GLN A 41 -16.82 6.66 5.23
CA GLN A 41 -17.43 6.48 3.90
C GLN A 41 -16.46 5.84 2.90
N LEU A 42 -15.19 6.23 2.92
CA LEU A 42 -14.15 5.67 2.07
C LEU A 42 -13.85 4.20 2.40
N ILE A 43 -13.84 3.84 3.68
CA ILE A 43 -13.69 2.44 4.11
C ILE A 43 -14.86 1.59 3.61
N ASN A 44 -16.09 2.07 3.78
CA ASN A 44 -17.29 1.39 3.28
C ASN A 44 -17.28 1.29 1.75
N TYR A 45 -16.82 2.34 1.06
CA TYR A 45 -16.66 2.34 -0.39
C TYR A 45 -15.68 1.26 -0.85
N ALA A 46 -14.51 1.16 -0.21
CA ALA A 46 -13.52 0.14 -0.54
C ALA A 46 -14.06 -1.28 -0.35
N GLN A 47 -14.81 -1.52 0.74
CA GLN A 47 -15.48 -2.80 0.98
C GLN A 47 -16.52 -3.10 -0.11
N HIS A 48 -17.32 -2.11 -0.50
CA HIS A 48 -18.34 -2.28 -1.52
C HIS A 48 -17.72 -2.60 -2.90
N VAL A 49 -16.69 -1.85 -3.32
CA VAL A 49 -15.94 -2.08 -4.57
C VAL A 49 -15.36 -3.49 -4.65
N ALA A 50 -14.88 -4.04 -3.53
CA ALA A 50 -14.37 -5.41 -3.49
C ALA A 50 -15.45 -6.48 -3.77
N THR A 51 -16.73 -6.15 -3.59
CA THR A 51 -17.86 -7.05 -3.88
C THR A 51 -18.47 -6.85 -5.27
N MET A 52 -18.05 -5.83 -6.02
CA MET A 52 -18.57 -5.51 -7.34
C MET A 52 -18.07 -6.47 -8.42
N THR A 53 -18.84 -6.57 -9.50
CA THR A 53 -18.39 -7.25 -10.72
C THR A 53 -17.31 -6.44 -11.44
N ALA A 54 -16.54 -7.07 -12.33
CA ALA A 54 -15.51 -6.39 -13.11
C ALA A 54 -16.07 -5.21 -13.96
N GLU A 55 -17.28 -5.36 -14.49
CA GLU A 55 -17.96 -4.30 -15.26
C GLU A 55 -18.33 -3.10 -14.39
N GLN A 56 -18.87 -3.37 -13.19
CA GLN A 56 -19.19 -2.33 -12.21
C GLN A 56 -17.93 -1.59 -11.75
N GLN A 57 -16.84 -2.31 -11.46
CA GLN A 57 -15.56 -1.72 -11.09
C GLN A 57 -15.00 -0.80 -12.18
N ARG A 58 -15.14 -1.18 -13.46
CA ARG A 58 -14.74 -0.32 -14.59
C ARG A 58 -15.61 0.93 -14.70
N GLY A 59 -16.91 0.81 -14.45
CA GLY A 59 -17.83 1.95 -14.37
C GLY A 59 -17.42 2.94 -13.29
N GLU A 60 -17.20 2.45 -12.07
CA GLU A 60 -16.68 3.24 -10.94
C GLU A 60 -15.33 3.88 -11.24
N TYR A 61 -14.45 3.16 -11.94
CA TYR A 61 -13.13 3.70 -12.31
C TYR A 61 -13.25 4.85 -13.30
N ASN A 62 -14.08 4.72 -14.31
CA ASN A 62 -14.30 5.80 -15.28
C ASN A 62 -14.93 7.03 -14.60
N ALA A 63 -15.91 6.81 -13.72
CA ALA A 63 -16.54 7.87 -12.95
C ALA A 63 -15.54 8.57 -12.00
N GLY A 64 -14.80 7.81 -11.19
CA GLY A 64 -13.81 8.35 -10.26
C GLY A 64 -12.62 9.02 -10.95
N SER A 65 -12.19 8.50 -12.11
CA SER A 65 -11.15 9.12 -12.93
C SER A 65 -11.61 10.46 -13.50
N GLN A 66 -12.88 10.54 -13.95
CA GLN A 66 -13.45 11.79 -14.44
C GLN A 66 -13.66 12.81 -13.30
N GLU A 67 -14.13 12.35 -12.14
CA GLU A 67 -14.28 13.18 -10.93
C GLU A 67 -12.94 13.78 -10.52
N PHE A 68 -11.89 12.94 -10.40
CA PHE A 68 -10.54 13.41 -10.07
C PHE A 68 -9.93 14.35 -11.13
N ALA A 69 -10.25 14.13 -12.42
CA ALA A 69 -9.79 15.00 -13.48
C ALA A 69 -10.43 16.39 -13.43
N ARG A 70 -11.70 16.47 -13.03
CA ARG A 70 -12.43 17.74 -12.83
C ARG A 70 -11.97 18.44 -11.56
N ASP A 71 -11.83 17.67 -10.49
CA ASP A 71 -11.51 18.17 -9.17
C ASP A 71 -10.43 17.30 -8.50
N LYS A 72 -9.25 17.89 -8.30
CA LYS A 72 -8.07 17.24 -7.74
C LYS A 72 -8.04 17.27 -6.20
N GLU A 73 -9.18 17.50 -5.57
CA GLU A 73 -9.38 17.46 -4.13
C GLU A 73 -8.95 16.14 -3.47
N ALA A 74 -8.78 16.19 -2.15
CA ALA A 74 -8.29 15.07 -1.36
C ALA A 74 -9.23 13.86 -1.39
N MET A 75 -10.54 14.09 -1.42
CA MET A 75 -11.56 13.03 -1.40
C MET A 75 -11.65 12.28 -2.72
N SER A 76 -11.73 12.99 -3.86
CA SER A 76 -11.76 12.37 -5.19
C SER A 76 -10.49 11.57 -5.47
N ARG A 77 -9.32 12.11 -5.05
CA ARG A 77 -8.02 11.44 -5.10
C ARG A 77 -8.01 10.15 -4.27
N MET A 78 -8.50 10.21 -3.04
CA MET A 78 -8.55 9.05 -2.15
C MET A 78 -9.49 7.96 -2.67
N ARG A 79 -10.67 8.35 -3.16
CA ARG A 79 -11.65 7.41 -3.72
C ARG A 79 -11.06 6.65 -4.92
N LEU A 80 -10.42 7.38 -5.85
CA LEU A 80 -9.74 6.77 -6.99
C LEU A 80 -8.58 5.87 -6.56
N ALA A 81 -7.77 6.31 -5.60
CA ALA A 81 -6.66 5.52 -5.07
C ALA A 81 -7.15 4.20 -4.44
N LEU A 82 -8.24 4.22 -3.66
CA LEU A 82 -8.82 3.01 -3.06
C LEU A 82 -9.31 2.00 -4.09
N LEU A 83 -9.98 2.49 -5.14
CA LEU A 83 -10.45 1.63 -6.22
C LEU A 83 -9.28 0.94 -6.93
N LEU A 84 -8.21 1.68 -7.23
CA LEU A 84 -6.97 1.14 -7.82
C LEU A 84 -6.21 0.23 -6.85
N ALA A 85 -6.29 0.48 -5.54
CA ALA A 85 -5.64 -0.31 -4.50
C ALA A 85 -6.35 -1.64 -4.19
N THR A 86 -7.59 -1.83 -4.65
CA THR A 86 -8.42 -3.00 -4.31
C THR A 86 -7.82 -4.26 -4.95
N PRO A 87 -7.35 -5.25 -4.17
CA PRO A 87 -6.76 -6.47 -4.71
C PRO A 87 -7.78 -7.29 -5.50
N GLY A 88 -7.37 -7.84 -6.64
CA GLY A 88 -8.24 -8.66 -7.49
C GLY A 88 -9.28 -7.88 -8.30
N ALA A 89 -9.36 -6.56 -8.13
CA ALA A 89 -10.19 -5.72 -8.99
C ALA A 89 -9.65 -5.72 -10.43
N SER A 90 -10.55 -5.66 -11.40
CA SER A 90 -10.16 -5.62 -12.83
C SER A 90 -9.39 -4.36 -13.23
N VAL A 91 -9.47 -3.31 -12.41
CA VAL A 91 -8.81 -2.01 -12.56
C VAL A 91 -7.64 -1.84 -11.58
N HIS A 92 -7.22 -2.92 -10.91
CA HIS A 92 -6.18 -2.88 -9.89
C HIS A 92 -4.85 -2.34 -10.46
N ASP A 93 -4.32 -1.29 -9.84
CA ASP A 93 -3.02 -0.70 -10.14
C ASP A 93 -2.43 -0.07 -8.86
N ALA A 94 -1.69 -0.89 -8.10
CA ALA A 94 -1.10 -0.47 -6.84
C ALA A 94 -0.06 0.66 -6.99
N VAL A 95 0.66 0.71 -8.11
CA VAL A 95 1.70 1.73 -8.37
C VAL A 95 1.04 3.09 -8.58
N ARG A 96 0.00 3.14 -9.41
CA ARG A 96 -0.75 4.36 -9.63
C ARG A 96 -1.52 4.79 -8.38
N ALA A 97 -2.08 3.84 -7.62
CA ALA A 97 -2.70 4.13 -6.33
C ALA A 97 -1.72 4.80 -5.37
N ALA A 98 -0.50 4.26 -5.24
CA ALA A 98 0.54 4.85 -4.39
C ALA A 98 0.92 6.27 -4.85
N GLY A 99 1.12 6.47 -6.16
CA GLY A 99 1.42 7.79 -6.73
C GLY A 99 0.32 8.84 -6.50
N LEU A 100 -0.96 8.42 -6.46
CA LEU A 100 -2.06 9.32 -6.09
C LEU A 100 -2.02 9.70 -4.61
N LEU A 101 -1.54 8.82 -3.72
CA LEU A 101 -1.51 9.07 -2.28
C LEU A 101 -0.25 9.83 -1.82
N GLU A 102 0.83 9.78 -2.58
CA GLU A 102 2.12 10.42 -2.27
C GLU A 102 1.97 11.89 -1.78
N PRO A 103 1.22 12.78 -2.45
CA PRO A 103 1.12 14.18 -2.01
C PRO A 103 0.38 14.35 -0.66
N MET A 104 -0.45 13.37 -0.29
CA MET A 104 -1.17 13.35 0.99
C MET A 104 -0.34 12.68 2.10
N ALA A 105 0.56 11.78 1.71
CA ALA A 105 1.45 11.06 2.61
C ALA A 105 2.72 11.83 2.96
N ALA A 106 3.09 12.83 2.16
CA ALA A 106 4.29 13.64 2.36
C ALA A 106 4.31 14.35 3.74
N PRO A 107 5.46 14.39 4.44
CA PRO A 107 5.59 14.92 5.80
C PRO A 107 5.52 16.46 5.92
N GLY A 108 4.97 17.19 4.94
CA GLY A 108 5.00 18.66 4.89
C GLY A 108 3.80 19.39 5.51
N SER A 109 2.71 18.69 5.87
CA SER A 109 1.49 19.30 6.42
C SER A 109 1.34 18.98 7.91
N ASN A 110 1.74 19.92 8.77
CA ASN A 110 1.73 19.77 10.23
C ASN A 110 0.33 19.75 10.88
N ALA A 111 -0.76 19.95 10.12
CA ALA A 111 -2.11 19.88 10.67
C ALA A 111 -2.59 18.42 10.75
N PRO A 112 -3.00 17.92 11.94
CA PRO A 112 -3.61 16.61 12.08
C PRO A 112 -4.88 16.54 11.24
N SER A 113 -5.00 15.52 10.41
CA SER A 113 -6.17 15.27 9.55
C SER A 113 -6.38 13.76 9.49
N PRO A 114 -7.56 13.26 9.91
CA PRO A 114 -7.94 11.86 9.76
C PRO A 114 -7.72 11.34 8.34
N LEU A 115 -8.08 12.14 7.33
CA LEU A 115 -7.94 11.77 5.92
C LEU A 115 -6.47 11.60 5.51
N ARG A 116 -5.58 12.51 5.94
CA ARG A 116 -4.13 12.38 5.70
C ARG A 116 -3.52 11.20 6.45
N SER A 117 -3.98 10.92 7.67
CA SER A 117 -3.53 9.75 8.44
C SER A 117 -3.92 8.45 7.74
N PHE A 118 -5.14 8.38 7.22
CA PHE A 118 -5.61 7.25 6.43
C PHE A 118 -4.82 7.10 5.11
N ALA A 119 -4.54 8.20 4.41
CA ALA A 119 -3.69 8.21 3.21
C ALA A 119 -2.29 7.65 3.49
N ARG A 120 -1.65 8.08 4.59
CA ARG A 120 -0.33 7.60 5.00
C ARG A 120 -0.33 6.10 5.29
N LEU A 121 -1.34 5.60 6.00
CA LEU A 121 -1.48 4.18 6.29
C LEU A 121 -1.62 3.37 5.00
N LEU A 122 -2.54 3.78 4.11
CA LEU A 122 -2.77 3.09 2.85
C LEU A 122 -1.55 3.13 1.93
N HIS A 123 -0.89 4.29 1.84
CA HIS A 123 0.34 4.46 1.07
C HIS A 123 1.46 3.54 1.57
N ALA A 124 1.67 3.47 2.89
CA ALA A 124 2.64 2.57 3.49
C ALA A 124 2.34 1.10 3.17
N GLN A 125 1.06 0.69 3.28
CA GLN A 125 0.64 -0.69 2.97
C GLN A 125 0.85 -1.05 1.50
N LEU A 126 0.60 -0.12 0.56
CA LEU A 126 0.84 -0.35 -0.86
C LEU A 126 2.33 -0.55 -1.15
N ASN A 127 3.19 0.28 -0.55
CA ASN A 127 4.63 0.17 -0.73
C ASN A 127 5.22 -1.10 -0.10
N GLU A 128 4.69 -1.52 1.06
CA GLU A 128 5.05 -2.79 1.68
C GLU A 128 4.69 -3.98 0.77
N ARG A 129 3.46 -4.01 0.24
CA ARG A 129 3.04 -5.06 -0.71
C ARG A 129 3.91 -5.09 -1.96
N ALA A 130 4.27 -3.92 -2.51
CA ALA A 130 5.14 -3.85 -3.68
C ALA A 130 6.55 -4.41 -3.38
N SER A 131 7.10 -4.09 -2.20
CA SER A 131 8.38 -4.63 -1.73
C SER A 131 8.32 -6.16 -1.58
N GLU A 132 7.27 -6.68 -0.97
CA GLU A 132 7.09 -8.13 -0.79
C GLU A 132 6.89 -8.86 -2.13
N GLN A 133 6.15 -8.28 -3.07
CA GLN A 133 6.00 -8.84 -4.42
C GLN A 133 7.35 -8.91 -5.15
N LYS A 134 8.17 -7.85 -5.04
CA LYS A 134 9.52 -7.84 -5.61
C LYS A 134 10.39 -8.93 -4.99
N ARG A 135 10.38 -9.07 -3.67
CA ARG A 135 11.13 -10.10 -2.94
C ARG A 135 10.67 -11.50 -3.32
N ALA A 136 9.36 -11.73 -3.45
CA ALA A 136 8.81 -13.00 -3.91
C ALA A 136 9.25 -13.33 -5.34
N GLY A 137 9.30 -12.33 -6.23
CA GLY A 137 9.84 -12.49 -7.58
C GLY A 137 11.30 -12.93 -7.59
N GLN A 138 12.15 -12.26 -6.81
CA GLN A 138 13.57 -12.60 -6.66
C GLN A 138 13.79 -14.01 -6.11
N LEU A 139 12.98 -14.44 -5.14
CA LEU A 139 13.05 -15.78 -4.59
C LEU A 139 12.64 -16.85 -5.61
N ARG A 140 11.62 -16.58 -6.44
CA ARG A 140 11.22 -17.49 -7.53
C ARG A 140 12.33 -17.67 -8.55
N GLU A 141 12.98 -16.58 -8.95
CA GLU A 141 14.13 -16.62 -9.86
C GLU A 141 15.28 -17.46 -9.29
N GLN A 142 15.64 -17.25 -8.01
CA GLN A 142 16.67 -18.05 -7.34
C GLN A 142 16.31 -19.55 -7.27
N ILE A 143 15.03 -19.88 -7.10
CA ILE A 143 14.56 -21.27 -7.10
C ILE A 143 14.75 -21.89 -8.48
N GLU A 144 14.41 -21.19 -9.56
CA GLU A 144 14.58 -21.72 -10.92
C GLU A 144 16.05 -21.92 -11.26
N VAL A 145 16.93 -20.95 -10.94
CA VAL A 145 18.38 -21.10 -11.13
C VAL A 145 18.93 -22.32 -10.36
N ARG A 146 18.47 -22.53 -9.12
CA ARG A 146 18.88 -23.71 -8.33
C ARG A 146 18.37 -25.02 -8.93
N LYS A 147 17.15 -25.05 -9.44
CA LYS A 147 16.61 -26.24 -10.13
C LYS A 147 17.39 -26.58 -11.39
N GLU A 148 17.80 -25.58 -12.16
CA GLU A 148 18.64 -25.79 -13.34
C GLU A 148 20.01 -26.34 -12.96
N ALA A 149 20.67 -25.74 -11.96
CA ALA A 149 21.93 -26.25 -11.44
C ALA A 149 21.81 -27.69 -10.93
N GLU A 150 20.72 -28.02 -10.24
CA GLU A 150 20.46 -29.39 -9.78
C GLU A 150 20.30 -30.37 -10.96
N ARG A 151 19.59 -29.99 -12.02
CA ARG A 151 19.46 -30.83 -13.23
C ARG A 151 20.81 -31.09 -13.87
N THR A 152 21.62 -30.04 -14.07
CA THR A 152 22.96 -30.19 -14.64
C THR A 152 23.85 -31.10 -13.78
N LEU A 153 23.81 -30.95 -12.45
CA LEU A 153 24.58 -31.83 -11.56
C LEU A 153 24.11 -33.28 -11.63
N ARG A 154 22.80 -33.53 -11.74
CA ARG A 154 22.26 -34.88 -11.92
C ARG A 154 22.72 -35.50 -13.24
N GLU A 155 22.71 -34.73 -14.34
CA GLU A 155 23.20 -35.19 -15.65
C GLU A 155 24.69 -35.53 -15.60
N GLN A 156 25.52 -34.70 -14.96
CA GLN A 156 26.94 -34.97 -14.77
C GLN A 156 27.19 -36.23 -13.92
N LEU A 157 26.41 -36.42 -12.85
CA LEU A 157 26.50 -37.63 -12.01
C LEU A 157 26.14 -38.89 -12.79
N GLU A 158 25.10 -38.86 -13.62
CA GLU A 158 24.73 -40.01 -14.46
C GLU A 158 25.81 -40.30 -15.51
N ALA A 159 26.38 -39.26 -16.14
CA ALA A 159 27.51 -39.43 -17.06
C ALA A 159 28.74 -40.04 -16.38
N LEU A 160 29.08 -39.60 -15.16
CA LEU A 160 30.19 -40.18 -14.39
C LEU A 160 29.96 -41.64 -14.01
N LYS A 161 28.72 -42.00 -13.61
CA LYS A 161 28.36 -43.41 -13.34
C LYS A 161 28.48 -44.27 -14.59
N GLU A 162 28.12 -43.75 -15.76
CA GLU A 162 28.27 -44.47 -17.02
C GLU A 162 29.76 -44.70 -17.34
N VAL A 163 30.59 -43.67 -17.21
CA VAL A 163 32.05 -43.81 -17.37
C VAL A 163 32.61 -44.86 -16.41
N GLU A 164 32.26 -44.82 -15.13
CA GLU A 164 32.70 -45.81 -14.14
C GLU A 164 32.32 -47.24 -14.56
N ARG A 165 31.06 -47.48 -14.99
CA ARG A 165 30.62 -48.79 -15.48
C ARG A 165 31.45 -49.27 -16.66
N THR A 166 31.74 -48.40 -17.63
CA THR A 166 32.56 -48.79 -18.80
C THR A 166 34.00 -49.14 -18.40
N ILE A 167 34.59 -48.44 -17.44
CA ILE A 167 35.94 -48.74 -16.93
C ILE A 167 35.95 -50.09 -16.20
N MET A 168 34.95 -50.35 -15.35
CA MET A 168 34.83 -51.63 -14.64
C MET A 168 34.67 -52.82 -15.61
N GLN A 169 33.84 -52.69 -16.65
CA GLN A 169 33.65 -53.73 -17.66
C GLN A 169 34.96 -54.03 -18.40
N ARG A 170 35.68 -53.00 -18.87
CA ARG A 170 36.99 -53.17 -19.53
C ARG A 170 38.02 -53.82 -18.60
N GLY A 171 38.03 -53.44 -17.32
CA GLY A 171 38.92 -54.04 -16.32
C GLY A 171 38.66 -55.53 -16.08
N GLN A 172 37.39 -55.96 -16.10
CA GLN A 172 37.01 -57.37 -15.95
C GLN A 172 37.38 -58.21 -17.18
N GLU A 173 37.20 -57.68 -18.40
CA GLU A 173 37.63 -58.35 -19.63
C GLU A 173 39.15 -58.52 -19.72
N SER A 174 39.90 -57.63 -19.07
CA SER A 174 41.38 -57.64 -19.07
C SER A 174 41.99 -58.65 -18.07
N GLN A 175 41.19 -59.26 -17.19
CA GLN A 175 41.70 -60.17 -16.17
C GLN A 175 41.94 -61.58 -16.76
N PRO A 176 43.18 -62.10 -16.78
CA PRO A 176 43.46 -63.41 -17.36
C PRO A 176 42.77 -64.50 -16.54
N ARG A 177 41.98 -65.36 -17.21
CA ARG A 177 41.42 -66.57 -16.61
C ARG A 177 42.57 -67.43 -16.07
N ARG A 178 42.82 -67.35 -14.76
CA ARG A 178 43.73 -68.27 -14.08
C ARG A 178 43.14 -69.68 -14.22
N ARG A 179 43.83 -70.53 -14.99
CA ARG A 179 43.64 -71.99 -15.03
C ARG A 179 44.33 -72.61 -13.83
#